data_AF-A0A8S1ARC9-F1
#
_entry.id   AF-A0A8S1ARC9-F1
#
_cell.length_a   1.000
_cell.length_b   1.000
_cell.length_c   1.000
_cell.angle_alpha   90.00
_cell.angle_beta   90.00
_cell.angle_gamma   90.00
#
_symmetry.space_group_name_H-M   'P 1'
#
loop_
_entity.id
_entity.type
_entity.pdbx_description
1 polymer ?
#
loop_
_entity_poly.entity_id
_entity_poly.type
_entity_poly.pdbx_seq_one_letter_code
_entity_poly.pdbx_strand_id
1 'polypeptide(L)'
;MEVFVTRASAGKARNRTRNPENWKANIAKKKRYMPKKGPEPIICSHKNEHLKCSSLTMTDIMNFHSSFYSSNKRSEQDALILKCCKTQKAKITDVEKLLAKHFGLEWQEREDLQFYLGIIRGPFAEGNQDLEKSFCEAISEESPVLRI
;
A
#
# COMPACT_ATOMS: atom_id res chain seq x y z
N MET A 1 64.49 -15.19 -15.18
CA MET A 1 63.92 -13.93 -14.65
C MET A 1 62.83 -14.32 -13.67
N GLU A 2 63.01 -14.00 -12.40
CA GLU A 2 62.00 -14.27 -11.38
C GLU A 2 61.00 -13.12 -11.33
N VAL A 3 59.71 -13.44 -11.47
CA VAL A 3 58.63 -12.45 -11.44
C VAL A 3 58.02 -12.45 -10.04
N PHE A 4 58.16 -11.34 -9.33
CA PHE A 4 57.55 -11.17 -8.02
C PHE A 4 56.04 -10.92 -8.16
N VAL A 5 55.23 -11.88 -7.70
CA VAL A 5 53.77 -11.75 -7.66
C VAL A 5 53.35 -11.18 -6.30
N THR A 6 52.74 -10.00 -6.31
CA THR A 6 52.15 -9.38 -5.11
C THR A 6 50.69 -9.78 -4.92
N ARG A 7 50.24 -9.91 -3.66
CA ARG A 7 48.85 -10.22 -3.33
C ARG A 7 47.95 -9.01 -3.62
N ALA A 8 46.80 -9.25 -4.25
CA ALA A 8 45.80 -8.22 -4.52
C ALA A 8 45.23 -7.66 -3.21
N SER A 9 45.08 -6.33 -3.12
CA SER A 9 44.51 -5.66 -1.96
C SER A 9 43.01 -5.95 -1.82
N ALA A 10 42.57 -6.16 -0.57
CA ALA A 10 41.16 -6.36 -0.26
C ALA A 10 40.34 -5.12 -0.68
N GLY A 11 39.20 -5.34 -1.35
CA GLY A 11 38.29 -4.26 -1.79
C GLY A 11 38.33 -3.92 -3.28
N LYS A 12 39.28 -4.44 -4.05
CA LYS A 12 39.31 -4.32 -5.53
C LYS A 12 39.10 -5.67 -6.19
N ALA A 13 37.91 -6.24 -6.02
CA ALA A 13 37.51 -7.39 -6.80
C ALA A 13 37.46 -6.98 -8.29
N ARG A 14 38.04 -7.80 -9.18
CA ARG A 14 38.02 -7.58 -10.64
C ARG A 14 36.59 -7.44 -11.19
N ASN A 15 35.64 -8.11 -10.54
CA ASN A 15 34.25 -8.15 -10.97
C ASN A 15 33.44 -7.06 -10.26
N ARG A 16 32.65 -6.34 -11.04
CA ARG A 16 31.72 -5.32 -10.53
C ARG A 16 30.69 -5.98 -9.61
N THR A 17 30.48 -5.39 -8.43
CA THR A 17 29.40 -5.81 -7.52
C THR A 17 28.06 -5.76 -8.25
N ARG A 18 27.31 -6.86 -8.17
CA ARG A 18 25.99 -6.97 -8.78
C ARG A 18 25.05 -6.01 -8.06
N ASN A 19 24.55 -5.00 -8.76
CA ASN A 19 23.50 -4.10 -8.26
C ASN A 19 22.23 -4.31 -9.09
N PRO A 20 21.28 -5.15 -8.63
CA PRO A 20 20.04 -5.45 -9.33
C PRO A 20 19.11 -4.25 -9.52
N GLU A 21 19.11 -3.28 -8.61
CA GLU A 21 18.21 -2.13 -8.67
C GLU A 21 18.47 -1.27 -9.91
N ASN A 22 19.74 -1.18 -10.29
CA ASN A 22 20.19 -0.42 -11.46
C ASN A 22 20.07 -1.19 -12.79
N TRP A 23 19.49 -2.39 -12.79
CA TRP A 23 19.25 -3.08 -14.06
C TRP A 23 18.16 -2.38 -14.85
N LYS A 24 18.40 -2.20 -16.15
CA LYS A 24 17.44 -1.56 -17.07
C LYS A 24 16.03 -2.17 -16.96
N ALA A 25 15.94 -3.50 -16.80
CA ALA A 25 14.67 -4.20 -16.61
C ALA A 25 13.97 -3.82 -15.29
N ASN A 26 14.72 -3.72 -14.18
CA ASN A 26 14.16 -3.35 -12.88
C ASN A 26 13.78 -1.87 -12.82
N ILE A 27 14.58 -0.99 -13.43
CA ILE A 27 14.23 0.44 -13.60
C ILE A 27 12.96 0.58 -14.44
N ALA A 28 12.86 -0.13 -15.57
CA ALA A 28 11.68 -0.11 -16.42
C ALA A 28 10.45 -0.67 -15.69
N LYS A 29 10.62 -1.74 -14.90
CA LYS A 29 9.58 -2.31 -14.04
C LYS A 29 9.10 -1.27 -13.03
N LYS A 30 10.02 -0.65 -12.27
CA LYS A 30 9.70 0.41 -11.30
C LYS A 30 8.94 1.56 -11.96
N LYS A 31 9.44 2.08 -13.09
CA LYS A 31 8.78 3.15 -13.86
C LYS A 31 7.38 2.77 -14.36
N ARG A 32 7.14 1.48 -14.66
CA ARG A 32 5.81 0.98 -15.08
C ARG A 32 4.78 1.02 -13.96
N TYR A 33 5.20 0.73 -12.73
CA TYR A 33 4.30 0.66 -11.56
C TYR A 33 4.26 1.96 -10.74
N MET A 34 5.15 2.91 -11.01
CA MET A 34 5.10 4.25 -10.43
C MET A 34 3.93 5.07 -11.02
N PRO A 35 3.37 5.99 -10.22
CA PRO A 35 2.36 6.91 -10.72
C PRO A 35 2.97 7.78 -11.83
N LYS A 36 2.26 7.88 -12.96
CA LYS A 36 2.73 8.67 -14.13
C LYS A 36 2.52 10.18 -13.94
N LYS A 37 1.49 10.55 -13.19
CA LYS A 37 1.08 11.91 -12.89
C LYS A 37 0.65 11.95 -11.42
N GLY A 38 0.75 13.12 -10.80
CA GLY A 38 0.13 13.36 -9.50
C GLY A 38 -1.39 13.25 -9.60
N PRO A 39 -2.08 13.07 -8.46
CA PRO A 39 -3.52 13.03 -8.46
C PRO A 39 -4.12 14.38 -8.87
N GLU A 40 -5.24 14.32 -9.58
CA GLU A 40 -6.03 15.49 -9.98
C GLU A 40 -7.17 15.72 -8.97
N PRO A 41 -7.63 16.97 -8.79
CA PRO A 41 -8.76 17.26 -7.92
C PRO A 41 -10.02 16.55 -8.42
N ILE A 42 -10.80 16.02 -7.49
CA ILE A 42 -12.06 15.35 -7.82
C ILE A 42 -13.10 16.41 -8.18
N ILE A 43 -13.50 16.44 -9.44
CA ILE A 43 -14.62 17.26 -9.91
C ILE A 43 -15.86 16.36 -9.92
N CYS A 44 -16.63 16.37 -8.83
CA CYS A 44 -17.89 15.63 -8.74
C CYS A 44 -19.08 16.59 -8.55
N SER A 45 -20.24 16.23 -9.12
CA SER A 45 -21.52 16.93 -8.92
C SER A 45 -22.43 16.26 -7.90
N HIS A 46 -21.97 15.17 -7.26
CA HIS A 46 -22.78 14.43 -6.29
C HIS A 46 -22.92 15.24 -5.00
N LYS A 47 -24.15 15.62 -4.66
CA LYS A 47 -24.54 16.25 -3.40
C LYS A 47 -25.33 15.29 -2.51
N ASN A 48 -25.03 14.01 -2.59
CA ASN A 48 -25.77 12.98 -1.85
C ASN A 48 -25.15 12.79 -0.47
N GLU A 49 -25.98 12.58 0.55
CA GLU A 49 -25.54 12.34 1.93
C GLU A 49 -24.56 11.14 2.05
N HIS A 50 -24.70 10.16 1.14
CA HIS A 50 -23.88 8.95 1.13
C HIS A 50 -22.53 9.11 0.41
N LEU A 51 -22.31 10.18 -0.36
CA LEU A 51 -21.10 10.37 -1.16
C LEU A 51 -20.37 11.63 -0.70
N LYS A 52 -19.20 11.44 -0.08
CA LYS A 52 -18.36 12.51 0.48
C LYS A 52 -17.31 13.05 -0.50
N CYS A 53 -17.56 12.99 -1.81
CA CYS A 53 -16.57 13.41 -2.81
C CYS A 53 -16.29 14.91 -2.79
N SER A 54 -17.27 15.73 -2.37
CA SER A 54 -17.10 17.18 -2.22
C SER A 54 -16.34 17.59 -0.94
N SER A 55 -16.27 16.71 0.06
CA SER A 55 -15.53 16.99 1.30
C SER A 55 -14.09 16.47 1.27
N LEU A 56 -13.69 15.74 0.23
CA LEU A 56 -12.31 15.26 0.08
C LEU A 56 -11.40 16.43 -0.28
N THR A 57 -10.41 16.67 0.59
CA THR A 57 -9.40 17.69 0.36
C THR A 57 -8.30 17.15 -0.55
N MET A 58 -7.53 18.04 -1.19
CA MET A 58 -6.35 17.64 -1.95
C MET A 58 -5.33 16.89 -1.07
N THR A 59 -5.27 17.25 0.22
CA THR A 59 -4.44 16.56 1.22
C THR A 59 -4.84 15.09 1.36
N ASP A 60 -6.14 14.80 1.48
CA ASP A 60 -6.64 13.42 1.57
C ASP A 60 -6.28 12.61 0.34
N ILE A 61 -6.45 13.23 -0.84
CA ILE A 61 -6.14 12.61 -2.13
C ILE A 61 -4.64 12.31 -2.24
N MET A 62 -3.78 13.26 -1.84
CA MET A 62 -2.33 13.09 -1.83
C MET A 62 -1.88 12.01 -0.84
N ASN A 63 -2.45 11.99 0.37
CA ASN A 63 -2.16 10.99 1.40
C ASN A 63 -2.55 9.58 0.96
N PHE A 64 -3.73 9.44 0.34
CA PHE A 64 -4.14 8.17 -0.24
C PHE A 64 -3.20 7.74 -1.37
N HIS A 65 -2.86 8.65 -2.28
CA HIS A 65 -1.98 8.38 -3.41
C HIS A 65 -0.57 7.98 -2.95
N SER A 66 0.02 8.70 -2.00
CA SER A 66 1.34 8.36 -1.44
C SER A 66 1.32 7.00 -0.75
N SER A 67 0.28 6.72 0.04
CA SER A 67 0.10 5.44 0.72
C SER A 67 -0.09 4.28 -0.27
N PHE A 68 -0.89 4.46 -1.31
CA PHE A 68 -1.18 3.44 -2.33
C PHE A 68 0.08 3.04 -3.11
N TYR A 69 0.93 4.00 -3.46
CA TYR A 69 2.17 3.75 -4.21
C TYR A 69 3.41 3.54 -3.32
N SER A 70 3.27 3.56 -1.99
CA SER A 70 4.36 3.25 -1.06
C SER A 70 4.87 1.81 -1.20
N SER A 71 3.98 0.90 -1.60
CA SER A 71 4.28 -0.50 -1.90
C SER A 71 3.92 -0.84 -3.34
N ASN A 72 4.69 -1.74 -3.94
CA ASN A 72 4.45 -2.29 -5.27
C ASN A 72 3.74 -3.66 -5.24
N LYS A 73 3.40 -4.16 -4.05
CA LYS A 73 2.73 -5.45 -3.88
C LYS A 73 1.22 -5.25 -4.03
N ARG A 74 0.64 -5.96 -5.00
CA ARG A 74 -0.80 -5.94 -5.27
C ARG A 74 -1.66 -6.27 -4.05
N SER A 75 -1.26 -7.26 -3.25
CA SER A 75 -1.99 -7.65 -2.05
C SER A 75 -2.11 -6.53 -1.02
N GLU A 76 -1.06 -5.72 -0.87
CA GLU A 76 -1.05 -4.59 0.08
C GLU A 76 -1.88 -3.41 -0.47
N GLN A 77 -1.83 -3.16 -1.78
CA GLN A 77 -2.67 -2.18 -2.46
C GLN A 77 -4.16 -2.54 -2.38
N ASP A 78 -4.52 -3.79 -2.65
CA ASP A 78 -5.89 -4.30 -2.56
C ASP A 78 -6.41 -4.21 -1.12
N ALA A 79 -5.57 -4.54 -0.12
CA ALA A 79 -5.92 -4.37 1.28
C ALA A 79 -6.18 -2.90 1.66
N LEU A 80 -5.41 -1.95 1.12
CA LEU A 80 -5.64 -0.52 1.33
C LEU A 80 -6.97 -0.08 0.72
N ILE A 81 -7.28 -0.49 -0.52
CA ILE A 81 -8.56 -0.20 -1.16
C ILE A 81 -9.71 -0.73 -0.30
N LEU A 82 -9.63 -2.00 0.14
CA LEU A 82 -10.65 -2.62 0.98
C LEU A 82 -10.82 -1.91 2.32
N LYS A 83 -9.73 -1.41 2.92
CA LYS A 83 -9.78 -0.60 4.15
C LYS A 83 -10.49 0.73 3.94
N CYS A 84 -10.28 1.38 2.80
CA CYS A 84 -10.89 2.67 2.47
C CYS A 84 -12.32 2.57 1.93
N CYS A 85 -12.70 1.43 1.36
CA CYS A 85 -14.04 1.18 0.86
C CYS A 85 -14.96 0.68 1.97
N LYS A 86 -15.93 1.49 2.39
CA LYS A 86 -17.01 0.98 3.24
C LYS A 86 -17.81 -0.05 2.45
N THR A 87 -17.68 -1.32 2.83
CA THR A 87 -18.53 -2.38 2.26
C THR A 87 -19.95 -2.14 2.75
N GLN A 88 -20.92 -2.14 1.83
CA GLN A 88 -22.32 -1.94 2.20
C GLN A 88 -22.76 -3.09 3.10
N LYS A 89 -23.38 -2.76 4.24
CA LYS A 89 -23.93 -3.75 5.18
C LYS A 89 -24.85 -4.76 4.47
N ALA A 90 -25.60 -4.31 3.47
CA ALA A 90 -26.43 -5.17 2.62
C ALA A 90 -25.64 -6.29 1.94
N LYS A 91 -24.43 -6.02 1.44
CA LYS A 91 -23.57 -7.03 0.80
C LYS A 91 -23.00 -8.01 1.82
N ILE A 92 -22.67 -7.56 3.01
CA ILE A 92 -22.21 -8.43 4.10
C ILE A 92 -23.32 -9.41 4.48
N THR A 93 -24.56 -8.92 4.66
CA THR A 93 -25.71 -9.77 4.97
C THR A 93 -26.06 -10.73 3.83
N ASP A 94 -25.81 -10.35 2.59
CA ASP A 94 -26.04 -11.20 1.41
C ASP A 94 -25.03 -12.36 1.38
N VAL A 95 -23.75 -12.07 1.63
CA VAL A 95 -22.70 -13.08 1.76
C VAL A 95 -22.99 -14.04 2.91
N GLU A 96 -23.41 -13.52 4.07
CA GLU A 96 -23.78 -14.36 5.23
C GLU A 96 -24.94 -15.31 4.90
N LYS A 97 -26.00 -14.80 4.25
CA LYS A 97 -27.14 -15.63 3.79
C LYS A 97 -26.72 -16.66 2.76
N LEU A 98 -25.83 -16.30 1.84
CA LEU A 98 -25.30 -17.21 0.83
C LEU A 98 -24.54 -18.36 1.48
N LEU A 99 -23.66 -18.05 2.44
CA LEU A 99 -22.88 -19.05 3.17
C LEU A 99 -23.79 -19.97 4.00
N ALA A 100 -24.77 -19.39 4.72
CA ALA A 100 -25.75 -20.17 5.48
C ALA A 100 -26.59 -21.09 4.59
N LYS A 101 -26.96 -20.63 3.38
CA LYS A 101 -27.74 -21.41 2.41
C LYS A 101 -26.95 -22.60 1.84
N HIS A 102 -25.67 -22.42 1.56
CA HIS A 102 -24.85 -23.45 0.91
C HIS A 102 -24.19 -24.43 1.88
N PHE A 103 -23.84 -23.97 3.09
CA PHE A 103 -23.05 -24.75 4.05
C PHE A 103 -23.77 -25.00 5.39
N GLY A 104 -25.02 -24.53 5.53
CA GLY A 104 -25.77 -24.61 6.79
C GLY A 104 -25.34 -23.54 7.80
N LEU A 105 -25.93 -23.55 8.99
CA LEU A 105 -25.60 -22.58 10.06
C LEU A 105 -24.18 -22.76 10.61
N GLU A 106 -23.63 -23.97 10.49
CA GLU A 106 -22.30 -24.36 10.98
C GLU A 106 -21.13 -23.87 10.09
N TRP A 107 -21.41 -23.09 9.04
CA TRP A 107 -20.37 -22.59 8.12
C TRP A 107 -19.26 -21.81 8.84
N GLN A 108 -19.57 -21.24 10.01
CA GLN A 108 -18.65 -20.47 10.85
C GLN A 108 -17.55 -21.32 11.50
N GLU A 109 -17.76 -22.63 11.63
CA GLU A 109 -16.80 -23.55 12.24
C GLU A 109 -15.75 -24.03 11.24
N ARG A 110 -16.00 -23.86 9.94
CA ARG A 110 -15.12 -24.38 8.89
C ARG A 110 -13.90 -23.50 8.71
N GLU A 111 -12.71 -24.12 8.72
CA GLU A 111 -11.43 -23.40 8.57
C GLU A 111 -11.28 -22.72 7.20
N ASP A 112 -11.81 -23.33 6.13
CA ASP A 112 -11.76 -22.79 4.77
C ASP A 112 -12.59 -21.50 4.60
N LEU A 113 -13.48 -21.18 5.54
CA LEU A 113 -14.36 -20.02 5.49
C LEU A 113 -14.01 -18.91 6.51
N GLN A 114 -12.94 -19.08 7.29
CA GLN A 114 -12.54 -18.10 8.32
C GLN A 114 -12.23 -16.70 7.77
N PHE A 115 -11.82 -16.61 6.50
CA PHE A 115 -11.62 -15.33 5.82
C PHE A 115 -12.91 -14.47 5.82
N TYR A 116 -14.07 -15.09 5.56
CA TYR A 116 -15.35 -14.38 5.50
C TYR A 116 -15.83 -13.93 6.88
N LEU A 117 -15.51 -14.68 7.93
CA LEU A 117 -15.76 -14.27 9.31
C LEU A 117 -15.03 -12.97 9.65
N GLY A 118 -13.79 -12.82 9.19
CA GLY A 118 -13.04 -11.56 9.33
C GLY A 118 -13.71 -10.38 8.64
N ILE A 119 -14.38 -10.59 7.50
CA ILE A 119 -15.12 -9.53 6.78
C ILE A 119 -16.46 -9.21 7.47
N ILE A 120 -17.16 -10.24 7.96
CA ILE A 120 -18.49 -10.10 8.58
C ILE A 120 -18.40 -9.57 10.01
N ARG A 121 -17.47 -10.09 10.81
CA ARG A 121 -17.28 -9.76 12.24
C ARG A 121 -16.17 -8.74 12.49
N GLY A 122 -15.29 -8.51 11.52
CA GLY A 122 -14.17 -7.59 11.68
C GLY A 122 -14.68 -6.20 12.08
N PRO A 123 -13.86 -5.43 12.83
CA PRO A 123 -14.24 -4.09 13.23
C PRO A 123 -14.35 -3.24 11.97
N PHE A 124 -15.57 -3.11 11.46
CA PHE A 124 -16.01 -1.85 10.91
C PHE A 124 -15.98 -0.90 12.10
N ALA A 125 -14.80 -0.32 12.37
CA ALA A 125 -14.65 0.69 13.40
C ALA A 125 -15.61 1.82 13.05
N GLU A 126 -16.79 1.81 13.68
CA GLU A 126 -17.58 3.00 13.93
C GLU A 126 -16.68 3.91 14.77
N GLY A 127 -15.92 4.76 14.09
CA GLY A 127 -14.98 5.68 14.74
C GLY A 127 -13.53 5.25 14.61
N ASN A 128 -12.81 5.92 13.70
CA ASN A 128 -11.38 6.13 13.85
C ASN A 128 -11.09 7.57 13.41
N GLN A 129 -11.45 8.53 14.28
CA GLN A 129 -10.94 9.90 14.22
C GLN A 129 -9.57 10.03 14.90
N ASP A 130 -9.09 9.00 15.62
CA ASP A 130 -7.92 9.14 16.50
C ASP A 130 -6.63 8.48 16.01
N LEU A 131 -6.63 7.83 14.84
CA LEU A 131 -5.42 7.19 14.31
C LEU A 131 -4.58 8.08 13.37
N GLU A 132 -4.79 9.40 13.40
CA GLU A 132 -3.97 10.37 12.66
C GLU A 132 -2.70 10.80 13.43
N LYS A 133 -2.55 10.42 14.70
CA LYS A 133 -1.53 11.01 15.58
C LYS A 133 -0.16 10.31 15.63
N SER A 134 0.02 9.19 14.93
CA SER A 134 1.23 8.35 15.08
C SER A 134 2.08 8.16 13.81
N PHE A 135 1.75 8.80 12.68
CA PHE A 135 2.48 8.56 11.42
C PHE A 135 3.29 9.76 10.90
N CYS A 136 3.42 10.82 11.71
CA CYS A 136 4.17 12.03 11.36
C CYS A 136 5.29 12.34 12.37
N GLU A 137 6.10 11.35 12.76
CA GLU A 137 7.42 11.71 13.31
C GLU A 137 8.28 12.25 12.17
N ALA A 138 8.53 13.56 12.25
CA ALA A 138 9.25 14.35 11.27
C ALA A 138 10.65 13.78 11.03
N ILE A 139 10.97 13.51 9.76
CA ILE A 139 12.34 13.36 9.32
C ILE A 139 12.97 14.76 9.39
N SER A 140 13.75 15.03 10.43
CA SER A 140 14.57 16.23 10.52
C SER A 140 15.67 16.15 9.47
N GLU A 141 15.52 16.90 8.37
CA GLU A 141 16.57 17.11 7.38
C GLU A 141 17.60 18.12 7.93
N GLU A 142 18.70 17.63 8.50
CA GLU A 142 19.93 18.42 8.56
C GLU A 142 20.57 18.42 7.17
N SER A 143 20.34 19.50 6.43
CA SER A 143 21.02 19.76 5.15
C SER A 143 22.39 20.40 5.43
N PRO A 144 23.52 19.80 5.02
CA PRO A 144 24.82 20.45 5.12
C PRO A 144 24.95 21.51 4.02
N VAL A 145 24.97 22.77 4.44
CA VAL A 145 25.28 23.92 3.59
C VAL A 145 26.71 23.77 3.05
N LEU A 146 26.83 23.35 1.78
CA LEU A 146 28.07 23.49 1.02
C LEU A 146 28.28 24.98 0.73
N ARG A 147 29.17 25.61 1.48
CA ARG A 147 29.78 26.90 1.09
C ARG A 147 30.77 26.63 -0.04
N ILE A 148 30.53 27.26 -1.19
CA ILE A 148 31.52 27.47 -2.25
C ILE A 148 32.24 28.78 -1.95
#